data_AF-A0A0N0NQ06-F1
#
_entry.id   AF-A0A0N0NQ06-F1
#
_cell.length_a   1.000
_cell.length_b   1.000
_cell.length_c   1.000
_cell.angle_alpha   90.00
_cell.angle_beta   90.00
_cell.angle_gamma   90.00
#
_symmetry.space_group_name_H-M   'P 1'
#
loop_
_entity.id
_entity.type
_entity.pdbx_description
1 polymer ?
#
loop_
_entity_poly.entity_id
_entity_poly.type
_entity_poly.pdbx_seq_one_letter_code
_entity_poly.pdbx_strand_id
1 'polypeptide(L)'
;MSSILPPEVVLMVMQHLHTSPDPEDARALTNALCTCSTWRDIGMDVLWTDIVLDSPESMQSLCDAPASSGLIRTRSLTVTFPEQWFLYEDFGPGRGIVYHVSPTTYCMEASEATQGVHQALRALSQRLPAMSGLETFSFRIQAPIITARRPNSPMEWPRGFFIPHDIVHGVIQSLPPSVRHLELDTRGADRICEGRMDLDVCAALADRLQGLTSLRLRMQRICPQLFRPSTSLRSLIINTIDIACVTLTYSCQDVVPEKDRFHPVLYWKDRHTRRGHSTRAELVRALQSFLPDLPNLQKCLVVDAERFRYGRRSVGMLHVRDFIGNLTTTFPIFDVNGPHGPRGWQILRIPAEQGDSHDIAGGIARLEDIAEGRQWQSTMSGLRLPTSLKDSSEGRRHAWVRNQDASFPAASTEIKMLHADEAVGPFLTKREFIELIKNESVASDGIWGVEVWSHEDEAGRLLVNVRVSEGVDDVEPLLRDEYEGDDEHGDSDEEDDESDEESTEFYDTSDGEYDISDEEGGEEGGEEREEDSDRVSD
;
A
#
# COMPACT_ATOMS: atom_id res chain seq x y z
N MET A 1 -45.20 -32.82 2.17
CA MET A 1 -45.06 -31.42 2.60
C MET A 1 -43.62 -31.24 3.07
N SER A 2 -42.71 -30.86 2.18
CA SER A 2 -41.37 -30.46 2.61
C SER A 2 -41.52 -29.15 3.38
N SER A 3 -41.10 -29.14 4.64
CA SER A 3 -41.03 -27.92 5.43
C SER A 3 -40.03 -26.99 4.75
N ILE A 4 -40.54 -25.93 4.12
CA ILE A 4 -39.70 -24.88 3.54
C ILE A 4 -38.96 -24.23 4.71
N LEU A 5 -37.62 -24.24 4.67
CA LEU A 5 -36.82 -23.52 5.66
C LEU A 5 -37.17 -22.02 5.59
N PRO A 6 -37.28 -21.32 6.73
CA PRO A 6 -37.44 -19.87 6.73
C PRO A 6 -36.31 -19.18 5.93
N PRO A 7 -36.60 -18.10 5.19
CA PRO A 7 -35.60 -17.37 4.40
C PRO A 7 -34.35 -16.97 5.20
N GLU A 8 -34.52 -16.64 6.48
CA GLU A 8 -33.44 -16.27 7.38
C GLU A 8 -32.46 -17.43 7.60
N VAL A 9 -32.97 -18.66 7.69
CA VAL A 9 -32.15 -19.87 7.84
C VAL A 9 -31.41 -20.15 6.54
N VAL A 10 -32.07 -19.96 5.39
CA VAL A 10 -31.42 -20.11 4.07
C VAL A 10 -30.29 -19.11 3.90
N LEU A 11 -30.51 -17.85 4.30
CA LEU A 11 -29.48 -16.82 4.27
C LEU A 11 -28.26 -17.21 5.12
N MET A 12 -28.48 -17.70 6.34
CA MET A 12 -27.38 -18.16 7.20
C MET A 12 -26.60 -19.32 6.57
N VAL A 13 -27.28 -20.28 5.93
CA VAL A 13 -26.63 -21.38 5.21
C VAL A 13 -25.81 -20.85 4.03
N MET A 14 -26.37 -19.96 3.21
CA MET A 14 -25.67 -19.39 2.06
C MET A 14 -24.43 -18.60 2.48
N GLN A 15 -24.53 -17.80 3.55
CA GLN A 15 -23.39 -17.04 4.09
C GLN A 15 -22.29 -17.98 4.62
N HIS A 16 -22.67 -19.06 5.29
CA HIS A 16 -21.72 -20.05 5.78
C HIS A 16 -20.98 -20.74 4.62
N LEU A 17 -21.72 -21.23 3.63
CA LEU A 17 -21.14 -21.90 2.46
C LEU A 17 -20.26 -20.95 1.62
N HIS A 18 -20.64 -19.68 1.52
CA HIS A 18 -19.88 -18.68 0.75
C HIS A 18 -18.56 -18.29 1.43
N THR A 19 -18.52 -18.25 2.76
CA THR A 19 -17.33 -17.83 3.52
C THR A 19 -16.40 -18.99 3.90
N SER A 20 -16.80 -20.22 3.60
CA SER A 20 -15.98 -21.39 3.92
C SER A 20 -14.78 -21.50 2.97
N PRO A 21 -13.57 -21.77 3.48
CA PRO A 21 -12.41 -22.06 2.66
C PRO A 21 -12.42 -23.47 2.05
N ASP A 22 -13.37 -24.33 2.44
CA ASP A 22 -13.46 -25.70 1.93
C ASP A 22 -14.00 -25.72 0.48
N PRO A 23 -13.27 -26.29 -0.49
CA PRO A 23 -13.76 -26.40 -1.87
C PRO A 23 -15.05 -27.22 -2.00
N GLU A 24 -15.34 -28.15 -1.10
CA GLU A 24 -16.61 -28.89 -1.10
C GLU A 24 -17.79 -27.98 -0.75
N ASP A 25 -17.58 -26.94 0.07
CA ASP A 25 -18.63 -25.96 0.40
C ASP A 25 -18.97 -25.05 -0.78
N ALA A 26 -18.01 -24.76 -1.66
CA ALA A 26 -18.29 -24.05 -2.93
C ALA A 26 -19.20 -24.90 -3.85
N ARG A 27 -18.99 -26.22 -3.88
CA ARG A 27 -19.89 -27.14 -4.59
C ARG A 27 -21.27 -27.22 -3.91
N ALA A 28 -21.31 -27.27 -2.58
CA ALA A 28 -22.54 -27.24 -1.81
C ALA A 28 -23.33 -25.94 -2.04
N LEU A 29 -22.66 -24.79 -2.15
CA LEU A 29 -23.27 -23.50 -2.50
C LEU A 29 -23.92 -23.56 -3.88
N THR A 30 -23.21 -24.10 -4.88
CA THR A 30 -23.75 -24.27 -6.23
C THR A 30 -25.00 -25.15 -6.23
N ASN A 31 -24.97 -26.26 -5.50
CA ASN A 31 -26.13 -27.15 -5.34
C ASN A 31 -27.30 -26.45 -4.60
N ALA A 32 -27.00 -25.65 -3.59
CA ALA A 32 -27.98 -24.88 -2.83
C ALA A 32 -28.70 -23.88 -3.74
N LEU A 33 -27.97 -23.15 -4.60
CA LEU A 33 -28.53 -22.23 -5.60
C LEU A 33 -29.42 -22.93 -6.65
N CYS A 34 -29.22 -24.21 -6.87
CA CYS A 34 -30.02 -25.03 -7.81
C CYS A 34 -31.28 -25.63 -7.17
N THR A 35 -31.45 -25.52 -5.84
CA THR A 35 -32.53 -26.21 -5.12
C THR A 35 -33.92 -25.68 -5.46
N CYS A 36 -34.13 -24.36 -5.37
CA CYS A 36 -35.36 -23.70 -5.78
C CYS A 36 -35.12 -22.19 -6.05
N SER A 37 -36.12 -21.49 -6.60
CA SER A 37 -35.99 -20.05 -6.92
C SER A 37 -35.70 -19.20 -5.68
N THR A 38 -36.35 -19.47 -4.55
CA THR A 38 -36.12 -18.72 -3.31
C THR A 38 -34.67 -18.84 -2.82
N TRP A 39 -34.10 -20.05 -2.86
CA TRP A 39 -32.69 -20.26 -2.49
C TRP A 39 -31.76 -19.58 -3.46
N ARG A 40 -32.07 -19.63 -4.76
CA ARG A 40 -31.33 -18.91 -5.78
C ARG A 40 -31.35 -17.42 -5.54
N ASP A 41 -32.52 -16.82 -5.30
CA ASP A 41 -32.65 -15.37 -5.13
C ASP A 41 -31.85 -14.89 -3.91
N ILE A 42 -31.99 -15.59 -2.77
CA ILE A 42 -31.24 -15.30 -1.54
C ILE A 42 -29.73 -15.51 -1.76
N GLY A 43 -29.33 -16.62 -2.37
CA GLY A 43 -27.92 -16.92 -2.58
C GLY A 43 -27.27 -15.99 -3.62
N MET A 44 -28.01 -15.53 -4.63
CA MET A 44 -27.54 -14.51 -5.56
C MET A 44 -27.37 -13.15 -4.86
N ASP A 45 -28.22 -12.81 -3.90
CA ASP A 45 -27.98 -11.63 -3.05
C ASP A 45 -26.69 -11.81 -2.24
N VAL A 46 -26.45 -12.98 -1.63
CA VAL A 46 -25.20 -13.23 -0.89
C VAL A 46 -23.96 -13.13 -1.79
N LEU A 47 -24.00 -13.75 -2.97
CA LEU A 47 -22.86 -13.81 -3.89
C LEU A 47 -22.46 -12.46 -4.50
N TRP A 48 -23.45 -11.60 -4.76
CA TRP A 48 -23.23 -10.38 -5.55
C TRP A 48 -23.27 -9.11 -4.72
N THR A 49 -23.76 -9.13 -3.47
CA THR A 49 -23.82 -7.94 -2.62
C THR A 49 -22.42 -7.48 -2.20
N ASP A 50 -21.58 -8.40 -1.77
CA ASP A 50 -20.26 -8.08 -1.22
C ASP A 50 -19.18 -8.91 -1.90
N ILE A 51 -18.36 -8.25 -2.70
CA ILE A 51 -17.35 -8.91 -3.54
C ILE A 51 -15.96 -8.60 -2.99
N VAL A 52 -15.17 -9.64 -2.79
CA VAL A 52 -13.73 -9.54 -2.49
C VAL A 52 -12.96 -10.15 -3.66
N LEU A 53 -12.04 -9.38 -4.21
CA LEU A 53 -11.13 -9.79 -5.27
C LEU A 53 -9.72 -9.80 -4.71
N ASP A 54 -9.23 -10.96 -4.34
CA ASP A 54 -7.91 -11.18 -3.74
C ASP A 54 -6.89 -11.81 -4.71
N SER A 55 -7.34 -12.11 -5.94
CA SER A 55 -6.52 -12.70 -7.00
C SER A 55 -6.76 -12.09 -8.39
N PRO A 56 -5.80 -12.11 -9.34
CA PRO A 56 -6.03 -11.62 -10.68
C PRO A 56 -7.08 -12.51 -11.38
N GLU A 57 -7.10 -13.82 -11.09
CA GLU A 57 -8.10 -14.74 -11.62
C GLU A 57 -9.50 -14.42 -11.10
N SER A 58 -9.65 -14.06 -9.81
CA SER A 58 -10.94 -13.63 -9.25
C SER A 58 -11.43 -12.34 -9.93
N MET A 59 -10.52 -11.40 -10.17
CA MET A 59 -10.82 -10.14 -10.86
C MET A 59 -11.17 -10.38 -12.33
N GLN A 60 -10.42 -11.23 -13.03
CA GLN A 60 -10.69 -11.61 -14.39
C GLN A 60 -12.03 -12.36 -14.50
N SER A 61 -12.33 -13.27 -13.56
CA SER A 61 -13.61 -13.98 -13.50
C SER A 61 -14.79 -13.03 -13.33
N LEU A 62 -14.65 -11.99 -12.49
CA LEU A 62 -15.65 -10.93 -12.38
C LEU A 62 -15.78 -10.13 -13.68
N CYS A 63 -14.64 -9.82 -14.31
CA CYS A 63 -14.60 -9.09 -15.58
C CYS A 63 -15.18 -9.87 -16.75
N ASP A 64 -15.12 -11.19 -16.73
CA ASP A 64 -15.68 -12.08 -17.74
C ASP A 64 -17.14 -12.45 -17.48
N ALA A 65 -17.66 -12.12 -16.29
CA ALA A 65 -19.05 -12.37 -15.95
C ALA A 65 -20.01 -11.69 -16.97
N PRO A 66 -21.08 -12.37 -17.39
CA PRO A 66 -22.08 -11.79 -18.29
C PRO A 66 -22.65 -10.48 -17.74
N ALA A 67 -23.05 -9.53 -18.58
CA ALA A 67 -23.64 -8.27 -18.09
C ALA A 67 -24.92 -8.47 -17.23
N SER A 68 -25.60 -9.61 -17.39
CA SER A 68 -26.76 -10.04 -16.60
C SER A 68 -26.42 -10.63 -15.22
N SER A 69 -25.14 -10.68 -14.84
CA SER A 69 -24.63 -11.39 -13.66
C SER A 69 -25.08 -10.84 -12.31
N GLY A 70 -25.84 -9.75 -12.26
CA GLY A 70 -26.33 -9.20 -11.00
C GLY A 70 -25.40 -8.17 -10.37
N LEU A 71 -24.41 -7.64 -11.10
CA LEU A 71 -23.53 -6.54 -10.68
C LEU A 71 -24.26 -5.34 -10.07
N ILE A 72 -25.51 -5.09 -10.50
CA ILE A 72 -26.37 -4.05 -9.92
C ILE A 72 -26.65 -4.24 -8.42
N ARG A 73 -26.52 -5.47 -7.91
CA ARG A 73 -26.73 -5.83 -6.50
C ARG A 73 -25.50 -5.53 -5.64
N THR A 74 -24.33 -5.35 -6.25
CA THR A 74 -23.09 -5.10 -5.53
C THR A 74 -23.15 -3.80 -4.74
N ARG A 75 -22.93 -3.91 -3.43
CA ARG A 75 -22.87 -2.83 -2.44
C ARG A 75 -21.46 -2.57 -1.97
N SER A 76 -20.65 -3.62 -1.84
CA SER A 76 -19.26 -3.51 -1.42
C SER A 76 -18.35 -4.24 -2.40
N LEU A 77 -17.25 -3.59 -2.79
CA LEU A 77 -16.19 -4.21 -3.59
C LEU A 77 -14.84 -3.92 -2.93
N THR A 78 -14.12 -4.97 -2.56
CA THR A 78 -12.76 -4.88 -2.01
C THR A 78 -11.79 -5.59 -2.94
N VAL A 79 -10.87 -4.84 -3.53
CA VAL A 79 -9.75 -5.34 -4.32
C VAL A 79 -8.52 -5.39 -3.43
N THR A 80 -7.96 -6.57 -3.24
CA THR A 80 -6.79 -6.79 -2.39
C THR A 80 -5.70 -7.52 -3.17
N PHE A 81 -4.46 -7.06 -3.04
CA PHE A 81 -3.31 -7.77 -3.58
C PHE A 81 -2.45 -8.32 -2.44
N PRO A 82 -2.36 -9.66 -2.29
CA PRO A 82 -1.65 -10.28 -1.19
C PRO A 82 -0.14 -10.13 -1.32
N GLU A 83 0.54 -10.22 -0.17
CA GLU A 83 1.99 -10.05 -0.04
C GLU A 83 2.80 -10.97 -0.98
N GLN A 84 2.33 -12.19 -1.22
CA GLN A 84 3.07 -13.20 -1.98
C GLN A 84 3.39 -12.78 -3.43
N TRP A 85 2.65 -11.85 -4.03
CA TRP A 85 2.91 -11.44 -5.42
C TRP A 85 4.09 -10.49 -5.56
N PHE A 86 4.56 -9.96 -4.44
CA PHE A 86 5.75 -9.10 -4.41
C PHE A 86 7.02 -9.90 -4.15
N LEU A 87 6.90 -11.20 -3.85
CA LEU A 87 8.03 -12.07 -3.54
C LEU A 87 8.64 -12.56 -4.86
N TYR A 88 9.77 -11.95 -5.22
CA TYR A 88 10.77 -12.35 -6.23
C TYR A 88 10.62 -13.78 -6.79
N GLU A 89 9.74 -13.98 -7.77
CA GLU A 89 9.88 -15.09 -8.69
C GLU A 89 10.72 -14.60 -9.89
N ASP A 90 11.87 -15.25 -10.08
CA ASP A 90 12.61 -15.34 -11.35
C ASP A 90 13.36 -14.14 -11.94
N PHE A 91 13.85 -13.19 -11.13
CA PHE A 91 15.11 -12.53 -11.51
C PHE A 91 16.26 -13.51 -11.29
N GLY A 92 16.43 -14.44 -12.25
CA GLY A 92 17.43 -15.49 -12.18
C GLY A 92 18.80 -14.94 -11.79
N PRO A 93 19.59 -15.67 -10.98
CA PRO A 93 20.81 -15.19 -10.31
C PRO A 93 21.96 -14.74 -11.25
N GLY A 94 21.74 -14.67 -12.56
CA GLY A 94 22.73 -14.27 -13.57
C GLY A 94 22.34 -13.07 -14.44
N ARG A 95 21.12 -12.52 -14.35
CA ARG A 95 20.82 -11.26 -15.05
C ARG A 95 21.26 -10.11 -14.16
N GLY A 96 22.48 -9.63 -14.42
CA GLY A 96 22.98 -8.39 -13.85
C GLY A 96 21.90 -7.34 -13.90
N ILE A 97 21.54 -6.83 -12.73
CA ILE A 97 20.48 -5.86 -12.54
C ILE A 97 20.85 -4.65 -13.37
N VAL A 98 20.14 -4.43 -14.48
CA VAL A 98 20.37 -3.24 -15.31
C VAL A 98 19.74 -2.07 -14.56
N TYR A 99 20.54 -1.38 -13.75
CA TYR A 99 20.17 -0.14 -13.04
C TYR A 99 19.90 1.05 -13.99
N HIS A 100 19.71 0.82 -15.29
CA HIS A 100 19.66 1.86 -16.32
C HIS A 100 18.42 1.80 -17.22
N VAL A 101 17.44 0.97 -16.86
CA VAL A 101 16.20 0.89 -17.62
C VAL A 101 15.36 2.14 -17.30
N SER A 102 15.12 2.99 -18.31
CA SER A 102 14.28 4.19 -18.18
C SER A 102 12.91 3.83 -17.58
N PRO A 103 12.21 4.73 -16.86
CA PRO A 103 10.86 4.49 -16.37
C PRO A 103 9.87 4.08 -17.46
N THR A 104 10.05 4.58 -18.69
CA THR A 104 9.34 4.11 -19.88
C THR A 104 9.54 2.61 -20.09
N THR A 105 10.79 2.17 -20.11
CA THR A 105 11.12 0.76 -20.33
C THR A 105 10.71 -0.09 -19.13
N TYR A 106 10.77 0.43 -17.89
CA TYR A 106 10.25 -0.23 -16.69
C TYR A 106 8.73 -0.39 -16.70
N CYS A 107 7.99 0.60 -17.24
CA CYS A 107 6.54 0.47 -17.43
C CYS A 107 6.19 -0.62 -18.47
N MET A 108 7.08 -0.87 -19.44
CA MET A 108 6.94 -1.93 -20.44
C MET A 108 7.46 -3.30 -19.98
N GLU A 109 8.45 -3.33 -19.09
CA GLU A 109 9.11 -4.53 -18.56
C GLU A 109 8.55 -4.97 -17.20
N ALA A 110 7.33 -4.54 -16.86
CA ALA A 110 6.62 -5.08 -15.72
C ALA A 110 6.57 -6.62 -15.82
N SER A 111 6.69 -7.32 -14.68
CA SER A 111 6.58 -8.79 -14.66
C SER A 111 5.26 -9.23 -15.29
N GLU A 112 5.19 -10.44 -15.85
CA GLU A 112 3.95 -10.98 -16.44
C GLU A 112 2.79 -10.91 -15.42
N ALA A 113 3.05 -11.23 -14.15
CA ALA A 113 2.08 -11.09 -13.07
C ALA A 113 1.61 -9.63 -12.88
N THR A 114 2.53 -8.67 -12.87
CA THR A 114 2.20 -7.24 -12.77
C THR A 114 1.37 -6.78 -13.98
N GLN A 115 1.72 -7.22 -15.19
CA GLN A 115 0.95 -6.91 -16.40
C GLN A 115 -0.46 -7.51 -16.35
N GLY A 116 -0.60 -8.75 -15.86
CA GLY A 116 -1.90 -9.39 -15.62
C GLY A 116 -2.76 -8.57 -14.66
N VAL A 117 -2.18 -8.06 -13.57
CA VAL A 117 -2.87 -7.16 -12.64
C VAL A 117 -3.28 -5.85 -13.32
N HIS A 118 -2.40 -5.26 -14.13
CA HIS A 118 -2.72 -4.03 -14.87
C HIS A 118 -3.90 -4.25 -15.83
N GLN A 119 -3.90 -5.35 -16.56
CA GLN A 119 -4.99 -5.72 -17.47
C GLN A 119 -6.29 -5.95 -16.72
N ALA A 120 -6.25 -6.72 -15.62
CA ALA A 120 -7.41 -7.01 -14.80
C ALA A 120 -8.01 -5.72 -14.21
N LEU A 121 -7.19 -4.77 -13.75
CA LEU A 121 -7.66 -3.49 -13.24
C LEU A 121 -8.29 -2.61 -14.33
N ARG A 122 -7.72 -2.59 -15.54
CA ARG A 122 -8.33 -1.88 -16.68
C ARG A 122 -9.67 -2.50 -17.06
N ALA A 123 -9.77 -3.82 -17.07
CA ALA A 123 -11.02 -4.54 -17.30
C ALA A 123 -12.05 -4.24 -16.19
N LEU A 124 -11.60 -4.20 -14.93
CA LEU A 124 -12.44 -3.85 -13.79
C LEU A 124 -13.02 -2.45 -13.95
N SER A 125 -12.21 -1.47 -14.36
CA SER A 125 -12.68 -0.11 -14.67
C SER A 125 -13.79 -0.07 -15.71
N GLN A 126 -13.84 -1.01 -16.65
CA GLN A 126 -14.93 -1.10 -17.63
C GLN A 126 -16.21 -1.69 -17.03
N ARG A 127 -16.10 -2.47 -15.93
CA ARG A 127 -17.22 -3.11 -15.25
C ARG A 127 -17.83 -2.31 -14.11
N LEU A 128 -17.04 -1.47 -13.43
CA LEU A 128 -17.50 -0.65 -12.30
C LEU A 128 -18.78 0.17 -12.58
N PRO A 129 -18.99 0.77 -13.76
CA PRO A 129 -20.22 1.51 -14.05
C PRO A 129 -21.50 0.66 -13.99
N ALA A 130 -21.41 -0.66 -14.21
CA ALA A 130 -22.55 -1.57 -14.12
C ALA A 130 -22.96 -1.87 -12.66
N MET A 131 -22.10 -1.57 -11.68
CA MET A 131 -22.36 -1.75 -10.26
C MET A 131 -23.05 -0.52 -9.67
N SER A 132 -24.19 -0.10 -10.24
CA SER A 132 -24.86 1.14 -9.83
C SER A 132 -25.34 1.16 -8.37
N GLY A 133 -25.36 0.00 -7.70
CA GLY A 133 -25.62 -0.14 -6.27
C GLY A 133 -24.40 0.02 -5.36
N LEU A 134 -23.17 0.16 -5.90
CA LEU A 134 -21.91 0.10 -5.15
C LEU A 134 -21.76 1.30 -4.21
N GLU A 135 -21.77 1.06 -2.91
CA GLU A 135 -21.65 2.08 -1.87
C GLU A 135 -20.23 2.17 -1.30
N THR A 136 -19.53 1.03 -1.20
CA THR A 136 -18.15 0.97 -0.69
C THR A 136 -17.21 0.37 -1.72
N PHE A 137 -16.14 1.10 -2.06
CA PHE A 137 -15.03 0.60 -2.86
C PHE A 137 -13.73 0.72 -2.08
N SER A 138 -13.02 -0.40 -1.93
CA SER A 138 -11.69 -0.44 -1.34
C SER A 138 -10.71 -1.07 -2.31
N PHE A 139 -9.59 -0.40 -2.53
CA PHE A 139 -8.45 -0.90 -3.26
C PHE A 139 -7.25 -0.92 -2.31
N ARG A 140 -6.67 -2.09 -2.06
CA ARG A 140 -5.59 -2.25 -1.09
C ARG A 140 -4.49 -3.15 -1.59
N ILE A 141 -3.26 -2.67 -1.51
CA ILE A 141 -2.07 -3.51 -1.55
C ILE A 141 -1.75 -3.94 -0.12
N GLN A 142 -1.71 -5.25 0.12
CA GLN A 142 -1.13 -5.79 1.34
C GLN A 142 0.39 -5.77 1.14
N ALA A 143 1.05 -4.73 1.65
CA ALA A 143 2.49 -4.62 1.54
C ALA A 143 3.16 -5.85 2.16
N PRO A 144 4.24 -6.37 1.53
CA PRO A 144 5.02 -7.40 2.16
C PRO A 144 5.60 -6.87 3.46
N ILE A 145 5.65 -7.72 4.48
CA ILE A 145 6.67 -7.58 5.51
C ILE A 145 7.98 -7.67 4.73
N ILE A 146 8.79 -6.60 4.66
CA ILE A 146 10.09 -6.63 3.97
C ILE A 146 11.01 -7.57 4.75
N THR A 147 10.85 -8.87 4.54
CA THR A 147 11.52 -9.94 5.27
C THR A 147 12.93 -10.20 4.72
N ALA A 148 13.34 -9.50 3.67
CA ALA A 148 14.61 -9.74 3.00
C ALA A 148 15.48 -8.49 2.88
N ARG A 149 15.80 -7.81 3.99
CA ARG A 149 17.09 -7.10 4.06
C ARG A 149 18.19 -8.15 3.95
N ARG A 150 18.75 -8.39 2.76
CA ARG A 150 20.13 -8.87 2.71
C ARG A 150 20.96 -7.74 3.34
N PRO A 151 21.78 -8.00 4.37
CA PRO A 151 22.49 -6.96 5.12
C PRO A 151 23.37 -6.04 4.24
N ASN A 152 23.65 -6.44 2.99
CA ASN A 152 24.42 -5.68 2.01
C ASN A 152 23.67 -5.42 0.68
N SER A 153 22.37 -5.71 0.58
CA SER A 153 21.60 -5.35 -0.63
C SER A 153 20.93 -3.99 -0.40
N PRO A 154 21.20 -3.00 -1.27
CA PRO A 154 20.62 -1.68 -1.15
C PRO A 154 19.12 -1.75 -1.35
N MET A 155 18.35 -1.79 -0.24
CA MET A 155 16.88 -1.68 -0.13
C MET A 155 16.17 -1.71 -1.49
N GLU A 156 16.14 -2.88 -2.10
CA GLU A 156 15.46 -3.07 -3.36
C GLU A 156 13.97 -3.11 -3.01
N TRP A 157 13.21 -2.08 -3.40
CA TRP A 157 11.76 -2.22 -3.53
C TRP A 157 11.48 -3.56 -4.21
N PRO A 158 10.41 -4.31 -3.84
CA PRO A 158 10.07 -5.54 -4.56
C PRO A 158 10.05 -5.20 -6.05
N ARG A 159 11.09 -5.66 -6.75
CA ARG A 159 11.34 -5.22 -8.11
C ARG A 159 10.20 -5.77 -8.95
N GLY A 160 9.56 -4.89 -9.71
CA GLY A 160 8.63 -5.28 -10.76
C GLY A 160 7.16 -5.03 -10.47
N PHE A 161 6.78 -4.63 -9.24
CA PHE A 161 5.39 -4.25 -8.97
C PHE A 161 5.23 -2.74 -8.76
N PHE A 162 4.34 -2.16 -9.55
CA PHE A 162 3.86 -0.80 -9.42
C PHE A 162 2.48 -0.72 -10.09
N ILE A 163 1.73 0.34 -9.80
CA ILE A 163 0.45 0.61 -10.48
C ILE A 163 0.57 1.92 -11.24
N PRO A 164 0.47 1.90 -12.58
CA PRO A 164 0.39 3.10 -13.38
C PRO A 164 -0.75 4.03 -12.93
N HIS A 165 -0.46 5.33 -12.86
CA HIS A 165 -1.44 6.36 -12.52
C HIS A 165 -2.64 6.38 -13.46
N ASP A 166 -2.48 6.07 -14.75
CA ASP A 166 -3.60 5.96 -15.71
C ASP A 166 -4.61 4.89 -15.29
N ILE A 167 -4.14 3.78 -14.70
CA ILE A 167 -5.01 2.72 -14.21
C ILE A 167 -5.76 3.20 -12.97
N VAL A 168 -5.07 3.79 -11.99
CA VAL A 168 -5.72 4.32 -10.77
C VAL A 168 -6.74 5.39 -11.13
N HIS A 169 -6.37 6.32 -12.01
CA HIS A 169 -7.24 7.36 -12.53
C HIS A 169 -8.46 6.76 -13.25
N GLY A 170 -8.25 5.77 -14.13
CA GLY A 170 -9.33 5.08 -14.84
C GLY A 170 -10.29 4.36 -13.89
N VAL A 171 -9.79 3.71 -12.84
CA VAL A 171 -10.63 3.11 -11.79
C VAL A 171 -11.49 4.18 -11.13
N ILE A 172 -10.91 5.29 -10.69
CA ILE A 172 -11.61 6.38 -10.00
C ILE A 172 -12.71 6.99 -10.89
N GLN A 173 -12.39 7.28 -12.15
CA GLN A 173 -13.35 7.85 -13.09
C GLN A 173 -14.52 6.91 -13.39
N SER A 174 -14.26 5.60 -13.36
CA SER A 174 -15.27 4.58 -13.58
C SER A 174 -16.12 4.24 -12.35
N LEU A 175 -15.79 4.75 -11.16
CA LEU A 175 -16.59 4.49 -9.97
C LEU A 175 -18.01 5.05 -10.14
N PRO A 176 -19.06 4.26 -9.87
CA PRO A 176 -20.44 4.71 -10.01
C PRO A 176 -20.75 5.81 -8.97
N PRO A 177 -21.67 6.76 -9.26
CA PRO A 177 -22.01 7.86 -8.34
C PRO A 177 -22.55 7.43 -6.98
N SER A 178 -22.97 6.17 -6.84
CA SER A 178 -23.44 5.57 -5.61
C SER A 178 -22.34 5.35 -4.56
N VAL A 179 -21.06 5.37 -4.96
CA VAL A 179 -19.93 5.17 -4.03
C VAL A 179 -19.88 6.30 -3.02
N ARG A 180 -20.00 5.95 -1.75
CA ARG A 180 -19.94 6.84 -0.59
C ARG A 180 -18.69 6.62 0.25
N HIS A 181 -18.11 5.43 0.19
CA HIS A 181 -16.94 5.07 0.98
C HIS A 181 -15.83 4.61 0.03
N LEU A 182 -14.72 5.34 0.03
CA LEU A 182 -13.58 5.08 -0.85
C LEU A 182 -12.30 4.89 -0.04
N GLU A 183 -11.65 3.74 -0.20
CA GLU A 183 -10.29 3.48 0.27
C GLU A 183 -9.39 3.22 -0.94
N LEU A 184 -8.30 3.99 -1.06
CA LEU A 184 -7.22 3.75 -2.02
C LEU A 184 -5.91 3.62 -1.25
N ASP A 185 -5.46 2.40 -1.02
CA ASP A 185 -4.21 2.08 -0.34
C ASP A 185 -3.26 1.39 -1.31
N THR A 186 -2.45 2.18 -2.01
CA THR A 186 -1.46 1.69 -2.98
C THR A 186 -0.13 1.33 -2.31
N ARG A 187 0.02 1.57 -1.00
CA ARG A 187 1.30 1.44 -0.29
C ARG A 187 2.47 2.20 -0.92
N GLY A 188 2.16 3.25 -1.67
CA GLY A 188 3.14 4.00 -2.44
C GLY A 188 3.69 3.24 -3.64
N ALA A 189 3.01 2.21 -4.14
CA ALA A 189 3.33 1.50 -5.38
C ALA A 189 2.77 2.21 -6.63
N ASP A 190 1.97 3.27 -6.46
CA ASP A 190 1.51 4.07 -7.58
C ASP A 190 2.67 4.85 -8.22
N ARG A 191 2.71 4.89 -9.56
CA ARG A 191 3.78 5.53 -10.34
C ARG A 191 3.20 6.28 -11.54
N ILE A 192 3.81 7.42 -11.87
CA ILE A 192 3.57 8.10 -13.15
C ILE A 192 4.40 7.38 -14.22
N CYS A 193 3.75 6.81 -15.23
CA CYS A 193 4.42 6.39 -16.45
C CYS A 193 4.67 7.61 -17.35
N GLU A 194 5.85 7.64 -17.98
CA GLU A 194 6.24 8.69 -18.92
C GLU A 194 5.22 8.82 -20.07
N GLY A 195 4.94 10.05 -20.48
CA GLY A 195 3.96 10.35 -21.54
C GLY A 195 2.50 10.46 -21.09
N ARG A 196 2.21 10.27 -19.79
CA ARG A 196 0.86 10.40 -19.20
C ARG A 196 0.82 11.36 -17.99
N MET A 197 1.60 12.45 -18.06
CA MET A 197 1.66 13.44 -16.97
C MET A 197 0.41 14.32 -16.87
N ASP A 198 -0.50 14.22 -17.85
CA ASP A 198 -1.77 14.92 -17.91
C ASP A 198 -2.84 14.33 -16.97
N LEU A 199 -2.62 13.12 -16.45
CA LEU A 199 -3.57 12.43 -15.58
C LEU A 199 -3.31 12.74 -14.11
N ASP A 200 -4.07 13.68 -13.56
CA ASP A 200 -4.01 14.01 -12.13
C ASP A 200 -5.04 13.18 -11.33
N VAL A 201 -4.56 12.14 -10.66
CA VAL A 201 -5.38 11.28 -9.79
C VAL A 201 -6.07 12.08 -8.69
N CYS A 202 -5.43 13.11 -8.14
CA CYS A 202 -6.03 13.95 -7.11
C CYS A 202 -7.17 14.79 -7.67
N ALA A 203 -7.04 15.31 -8.90
CA ALA A 203 -8.13 16.01 -9.56
C ALA A 203 -9.33 15.09 -9.82
N ALA A 204 -9.09 13.85 -10.28
CA ALA A 204 -10.15 12.86 -10.46
C ALA A 204 -10.85 12.50 -9.13
N LEU A 205 -10.12 12.39 -8.03
CA LEU A 205 -10.69 12.20 -6.70
C LEU A 205 -11.49 13.43 -6.23
N ALA A 206 -10.97 14.62 -6.51
CA ALA A 206 -11.61 15.89 -6.14
C ALA A 206 -13.01 16.01 -6.75
N ASP A 207 -13.19 15.59 -8.01
CA ASP A 207 -14.48 15.53 -8.69
C ASP A 207 -15.49 14.61 -8.00
N ARG A 208 -15.02 13.65 -7.19
CA ARG A 208 -15.84 12.66 -6.48
C ARG A 208 -16.17 13.06 -5.05
N LEU A 209 -15.45 14.01 -4.45
CA LEU A 209 -15.58 14.35 -3.02
C LEU A 209 -17.01 14.72 -2.60
N GLN A 210 -17.80 15.35 -3.47
CA GLN A 210 -19.17 15.75 -3.16
C GLN A 210 -20.14 14.56 -3.00
N GLY A 211 -19.79 13.36 -3.48
CA GLY A 211 -20.55 12.12 -3.25
C GLY A 211 -20.05 11.26 -2.08
N LEU A 212 -18.81 11.50 -1.63
CA LEU A 212 -18.15 10.65 -0.65
C LEU A 212 -18.50 11.06 0.78
N THR A 213 -18.83 10.09 1.62
CA THR A 213 -18.96 10.22 3.07
C THR A 213 -17.66 9.88 3.79
N SER A 214 -16.89 8.91 3.27
CA SER A 214 -15.61 8.51 3.84
C SER A 214 -14.56 8.35 2.75
N LEU A 215 -13.40 8.98 2.94
CA LEU A 215 -12.24 8.84 2.06
C LEU A 215 -11.02 8.47 2.89
N ARG A 216 -10.36 7.37 2.52
CA ARG A 216 -9.03 6.99 3.02
C ARG A 216 -8.07 6.88 1.85
N LEU A 217 -6.99 7.64 1.91
CA LEU A 217 -5.94 7.65 0.91
C LEU A 217 -4.62 7.22 1.54
N ARG A 218 -3.94 6.33 0.85
CA ARG A 218 -2.53 6.06 1.03
C ARG A 218 -1.90 5.84 -0.33
N MET A 219 -1.29 6.89 -0.82
CA MET A 219 -0.70 6.95 -2.14
C MET A 219 0.63 7.69 -2.07
N GLN A 220 1.53 7.39 -3.00
CA GLN A 220 2.80 8.08 -3.10
C GLN A 220 2.63 9.52 -3.55
N ARG A 221 1.59 9.81 -4.33
CA ARG A 221 1.35 11.13 -4.92
C ARG A 221 0.02 11.68 -4.49
N ILE A 222 0.07 12.72 -3.65
CA ILE A 222 -1.10 13.44 -3.15
C ILE A 222 -0.77 14.93 -3.22
N CYS A 223 -1.61 15.71 -3.90
CA CYS A 223 -1.41 17.14 -4.09
C CYS A 223 -2.63 17.94 -3.60
N PRO A 224 -2.46 19.26 -3.41
CA PRO A 224 -3.56 20.15 -2.98
C PRO A 224 -4.80 20.15 -3.88
N GLN A 225 -4.68 19.76 -5.15
CA GLN A 225 -5.84 19.69 -6.07
C GLN A 225 -6.91 18.68 -5.63
N LEU A 226 -6.56 17.76 -4.73
CA LEU A 226 -7.50 16.86 -4.09
C LEU A 226 -8.63 17.63 -3.40
N PHE A 227 -8.33 18.77 -2.78
CA PHE A 227 -9.27 19.46 -1.92
C PHE A 227 -10.24 20.32 -2.73
N ARG A 228 -11.52 19.95 -2.65
CA ARG A 228 -12.65 20.68 -3.23
C ARG A 228 -13.83 20.67 -2.27
N PRO A 229 -14.75 21.66 -2.37
CA PRO A 229 -15.81 21.79 -1.38
C PRO A 229 -16.66 20.54 -1.38
N SER A 230 -17.00 20.06 -0.19
CA SER A 230 -17.86 18.89 -0.05
C SER A 230 -18.77 19.04 1.14
N THR A 231 -20.06 18.87 0.90
CA THR A 231 -21.07 18.83 1.96
C THR A 231 -21.40 17.40 2.41
N SER A 232 -20.82 16.36 1.80
CA SER A 232 -21.12 14.97 2.17
C SER A 232 -19.98 14.31 2.96
N LEU A 233 -18.76 14.78 2.81
CA LEU A 233 -17.57 14.18 3.43
C LEU A 233 -17.61 14.33 4.94
N ARG A 234 -17.58 13.20 5.65
CA ARG A 234 -17.58 13.12 7.12
C ARG A 234 -16.26 12.62 7.69
N SER A 235 -15.55 11.78 6.95
CA SER A 235 -14.24 11.25 7.36
C SER A 235 -13.25 11.35 6.21
N LEU A 236 -12.11 11.99 6.48
CA LEU A 236 -10.95 12.06 5.59
C LEU A 236 -9.72 11.54 6.32
N ILE A 237 -9.02 10.58 5.73
CA ILE A 237 -7.77 10.04 6.27
C ILE A 237 -6.75 10.03 5.14
N ILE A 238 -5.62 10.68 5.37
CA ILE A 238 -4.50 10.69 4.43
C ILE A 238 -3.29 10.10 5.15
N ASN A 239 -2.86 8.93 4.71
CA ASN A 239 -1.66 8.28 5.21
C ASN A 239 -0.53 8.46 4.18
N THR A 240 0.51 9.17 4.60
CA THR A 240 1.68 9.54 3.79
C THR A 240 2.88 8.62 4.01
N ILE A 241 2.71 7.59 4.85
CA ILE A 241 3.77 6.68 5.28
C ILE A 241 3.99 5.60 4.21
N ASP A 242 5.26 5.42 3.85
CA ASP A 242 5.70 4.35 2.97
C ASP A 242 5.97 3.03 3.72
N ILE A 243 6.35 1.99 2.99
CA ILE A 243 6.70 0.69 3.57
C ILE A 243 7.96 0.72 4.48
N ALA A 244 8.79 1.75 4.35
CA ALA A 244 9.97 1.98 5.18
C ALA A 244 9.67 2.88 6.39
N CYS A 245 8.40 3.16 6.69
CA CYS A 245 7.98 4.00 7.80
C CYS A 245 8.59 5.41 7.72
N VAL A 246 8.63 5.98 6.52
CA VAL A 246 8.99 7.37 6.27
C VAL A 246 7.90 8.05 5.43
N THR A 247 7.77 9.36 5.61
CA THR A 247 6.89 10.19 4.78
C THR A 247 7.44 10.26 3.36
N LEU A 248 6.76 9.65 2.38
CA LEU A 248 7.10 9.76 0.96
C LEU A 248 5.86 10.14 0.14
N THR A 249 5.45 11.40 0.26
CA THR A 249 4.40 11.98 -0.58
C THR A 249 5.01 12.98 -1.55
N TYR A 250 4.60 12.95 -2.82
CA TYR A 250 4.99 13.91 -3.86
C TYR A 250 3.78 14.58 -4.46
N SER A 251 3.96 15.79 -5.01
CA SER A 251 2.88 16.40 -5.78
C SER A 251 2.63 15.60 -7.07
N CYS A 252 1.39 15.60 -7.57
CA CYS A 252 1.09 15.00 -8.88
C CYS A 252 1.90 15.67 -10.00
N GLN A 253 2.22 16.96 -9.86
CA GLN A 253 2.99 17.74 -10.82
C GLN A 253 4.51 17.55 -10.70
N ASP A 254 4.97 16.90 -9.62
CA ASP A 254 6.39 16.68 -9.41
C ASP A 254 6.94 15.66 -10.41
N VAL A 255 7.61 16.16 -11.44
CA VAL A 255 8.51 15.32 -12.25
C VAL A 255 9.75 15.07 -11.40
N VAL A 256 9.91 13.85 -10.90
CA VAL A 256 11.18 13.42 -10.31
C VAL A 256 12.14 13.22 -11.50
N PRO A 257 13.19 14.06 -11.65
CA PRO A 257 14.11 13.95 -12.78
C PRO A 257 14.68 12.55 -12.86
N GLU A 258 14.72 11.97 -14.05
CA GLU A 258 15.15 10.59 -14.28
C GLU A 258 16.57 10.32 -13.75
N LYS A 259 17.47 11.32 -13.87
CA LYS A 259 18.84 11.27 -13.34
C LYS A 259 18.92 11.16 -11.82
N ASP A 260 17.95 11.75 -11.11
CA ASP A 260 17.87 11.62 -9.66
C ASP A 260 17.37 10.24 -9.25
N ARG A 261 16.83 9.40 -10.16
CA ARG A 261 16.22 8.11 -9.82
C ARG A 261 17.19 6.93 -9.66
N PHE A 262 18.44 7.11 -10.08
CA PHE A 262 19.43 6.02 -10.13
C PHE A 262 20.64 6.23 -9.21
N HIS A 263 20.64 7.28 -8.39
CA HIS A 263 21.74 7.52 -7.44
C HIS A 263 21.74 6.50 -6.28
N PRO A 264 22.90 6.19 -5.69
CA PRO A 264 23.04 5.23 -4.60
C PRO A 264 22.02 5.46 -3.49
N VAL A 265 21.44 4.36 -2.98
CA VAL A 265 20.31 4.28 -2.04
C VAL A 265 20.46 5.12 -0.75
N LEU A 266 21.64 5.66 -0.45
CA LEU A 266 21.86 6.58 0.66
C LEU A 266 21.51 8.04 0.28
N TYR A 267 22.07 8.58 -0.81
CA TYR A 267 21.74 9.93 -1.31
C TYR A 267 20.26 10.06 -1.72
N TRP A 268 19.70 8.96 -2.22
CA TRP A 268 18.29 8.86 -2.56
C TRP A 268 17.37 9.13 -1.38
N LYS A 269 17.76 8.72 -0.17
CA LYS A 269 16.84 8.78 0.96
C LYS A 269 16.68 10.18 1.51
N ASP A 270 17.75 10.93 1.67
CA ASP A 270 17.65 12.23 2.32
C ASP A 270 16.93 13.25 1.44
N ARG A 271 17.22 13.26 0.13
CA ARG A 271 16.56 14.19 -0.81
C ARG A 271 15.08 13.88 -0.99
N HIS A 272 14.72 12.60 -1.13
CA HIS A 272 13.32 12.19 -1.27
C HIS A 272 12.54 12.35 0.01
N THR A 273 13.15 12.10 1.17
CA THR A 273 12.52 12.31 2.48
C THR A 273 12.30 13.81 2.72
N ARG A 274 13.29 14.67 2.45
CA ARG A 274 13.13 16.13 2.52
C ARG A 274 12.04 16.64 1.59
N ARG A 275 12.01 16.15 0.34
CA ARG A 275 10.94 16.49 -0.61
C ARG A 275 9.59 15.99 -0.10
N GLY A 276 9.53 14.76 0.42
CA GLY A 276 8.37 14.16 1.04
C GLY A 276 7.80 15.00 2.18
N HIS A 277 8.66 15.46 3.09
CA HIS A 277 8.28 16.37 4.17
C HIS A 277 7.81 17.73 3.66
N SER A 278 8.46 18.29 2.63
CA SER A 278 8.02 19.56 2.02
C SER A 278 6.63 19.42 1.39
N THR A 279 6.38 18.36 0.61
CA THR A 279 5.07 18.09 0.02
C THR A 279 4.03 17.81 1.10
N ARG A 280 4.37 17.05 2.15
CA ARG A 280 3.50 16.86 3.32
C ARG A 280 3.11 18.21 3.92
N ALA A 281 4.07 19.10 4.17
CA ALA A 281 3.80 20.42 4.75
C ALA A 281 2.89 21.28 3.85
N GLU A 282 3.08 21.22 2.54
CA GLU A 282 2.19 21.87 1.56
C GLU A 282 0.77 21.29 1.63
N LEU A 283 0.64 19.96 1.68
CA LEU A 283 -0.63 19.25 1.79
C LEU A 283 -1.37 19.61 3.09
N VAL A 284 -0.65 19.62 4.22
CA VAL A 284 -1.18 20.01 5.54
C VAL A 284 -1.69 21.44 5.50
N ARG A 285 -0.92 22.38 4.96
CA ARG A 285 -1.33 23.79 4.84
C ARG A 285 -2.55 23.96 3.93
N ALA A 286 -2.57 23.26 2.79
CA ALA A 286 -3.71 23.29 1.88
C ALA A 286 -4.96 22.73 2.57
N LEU A 287 -4.85 21.60 3.26
CA LEU A 287 -5.94 21.00 4.02
C LEU A 287 -6.50 21.96 5.08
N GLN A 288 -5.64 22.58 5.90
CA GLN A 288 -6.05 23.57 6.91
C GLN A 288 -6.86 24.70 6.30
N SER A 289 -6.39 25.27 5.18
CA SER A 289 -7.09 26.35 4.48
C SER A 289 -8.46 25.93 3.95
N PHE A 290 -8.64 24.63 3.72
CA PHE A 290 -9.81 24.05 3.08
C PHE A 290 -10.86 23.52 4.08
N LEU A 291 -10.51 23.33 5.35
CA LEU A 291 -11.45 22.83 6.37
C LEU A 291 -12.79 23.58 6.43
N PRO A 292 -12.85 24.93 6.29
CA PRO A 292 -14.13 25.66 6.29
C PRO A 292 -15.08 25.24 5.16
N ASP A 293 -14.55 24.74 4.05
CA ASP A 293 -15.31 24.28 2.87
C ASP A 293 -15.77 22.81 3.00
N LEU A 294 -15.49 22.16 4.14
CA LEU A 294 -15.89 20.81 4.49
C LEU A 294 -16.76 20.81 5.77
N PRO A 295 -17.95 21.47 5.75
CA PRO A 295 -18.71 21.77 6.97
C PRO A 295 -19.24 20.55 7.73
N ASN A 296 -19.30 19.38 7.09
CA ASN A 296 -19.79 18.13 7.70
C ASN A 296 -18.66 17.17 8.09
N LEU A 297 -17.40 17.61 7.97
CA LEU A 297 -16.24 16.80 8.31
C LEU A 297 -16.18 16.60 9.84
N GLN A 298 -16.31 15.35 10.28
CA GLN A 298 -16.28 14.96 11.69
C GLN A 298 -14.92 14.38 12.08
N LYS A 299 -14.17 13.87 11.09
CA LYS A 299 -12.85 13.31 11.29
C LYS A 299 -11.94 13.66 10.12
N CYS A 300 -10.76 14.19 10.42
CA CYS A 300 -9.78 14.56 9.43
C CYS A 300 -8.39 14.25 9.98
N LEU A 301 -7.80 13.14 9.51
CA LEU A 301 -6.49 12.69 9.96
C LEU A 301 -5.47 12.79 8.83
N VAL A 302 -4.30 13.34 9.13
CA VAL A 302 -3.08 13.08 8.36
C VAL A 302 -2.15 12.23 9.21
N VAL A 303 -1.70 11.12 8.64
CA VAL A 303 -0.76 10.21 9.27
C VAL A 303 0.55 10.27 8.50
N ASP A 304 1.61 10.61 9.21
CA ASP A 304 2.96 10.76 8.65
C ASP A 304 4.01 10.20 9.61
N ALA A 305 5.23 10.03 9.11
CA ALA A 305 6.31 9.46 9.89
C ALA A 305 7.64 10.16 9.65
N GLU A 306 8.41 10.27 10.72
CA GLU A 306 9.78 10.77 10.74
C GLU A 306 10.68 9.63 11.25
N ARG A 307 11.79 9.37 10.57
CA ARG A 307 12.69 8.29 10.94
C ARG A 307 14.10 8.80 11.09
N PHE A 308 14.62 8.70 12.30
CA PHE A 308 15.99 9.05 12.63
C PHE A 308 16.82 7.77 12.62
N ARG A 309 17.95 7.79 11.91
CA ARG A 309 18.90 6.68 11.94
C ARG A 309 19.98 6.99 12.96
N TYR A 310 20.11 6.11 13.95
CA TYR A 310 21.19 6.16 14.92
C TYR A 310 21.98 4.84 14.85
N GLY A 311 23.04 4.83 14.03
CA GLY A 311 23.81 3.62 13.72
C GLY A 311 22.97 2.54 13.01
N ARG A 312 22.94 1.32 13.58
CA ARG A 312 22.15 0.18 13.05
C ARG A 312 20.69 0.18 13.47
N ARG A 313 20.33 0.99 14.47
CA ARG A 313 18.96 1.12 14.96
C ARG A 313 18.33 2.36 14.32
N SER A 314 17.03 2.32 14.16
CA SER A 314 16.28 3.50 13.77
C SER A 314 15.12 3.67 14.72
N VAL A 315 15.07 4.85 15.34
CA VAL A 315 13.89 5.29 16.07
C VAL A 315 13.08 6.12 15.09
N GLY A 316 11.84 5.69 14.89
CA GLY A 316 10.86 6.44 14.15
C GLY A 316 9.87 7.11 15.09
N MET A 317 9.18 8.09 14.56
CA MET A 317 7.99 8.67 15.15
C MET A 317 6.90 8.59 14.10
N LEU A 318 5.70 8.21 14.53
CA LEU A 318 4.50 8.31 13.74
C LEU A 318 3.65 9.44 14.31
N HIS A 319 3.29 10.38 13.44
CA HIS A 319 2.47 11.52 13.79
C HIS A 319 1.05 11.28 13.26
N VAL A 320 0.07 11.41 14.14
CA VAL A 320 -1.35 11.41 13.80
C VAL A 320 -1.88 12.81 14.09
N ARG A 321 -2.12 13.54 13.01
CA ARG A 321 -2.59 14.92 13.00
C ARG A 321 -4.10 14.94 12.85
N ASP A 322 -4.81 15.25 13.92
CA ASP A 322 -6.26 15.42 13.93
C ASP A 322 -6.62 16.90 13.74
N PHE A 323 -7.05 17.25 12.54
CA PHE A 323 -7.41 18.62 12.19
C PHE A 323 -8.75 19.06 12.78
N ILE A 324 -9.64 18.13 13.09
CA ILE A 324 -10.93 18.45 13.74
C ILE A 324 -10.72 18.63 15.23
N GLY A 325 -9.92 17.75 15.84
CA GLY A 325 -9.50 17.87 17.24
C GLY A 325 -8.50 19.00 17.49
N ASN A 326 -7.82 19.50 16.44
CA ASN A 326 -6.67 20.38 16.53
C ASN A 326 -5.57 19.80 17.45
N LEU A 327 -5.27 18.52 17.26
CA LEU A 327 -4.32 17.76 18.08
C LEU A 327 -3.36 16.98 17.20
N THR A 328 -2.10 16.89 17.63
CA THR A 328 -1.12 15.98 17.04
C THR A 328 -0.71 14.96 18.09
N THR A 329 -0.92 13.68 17.79
CA THR A 329 -0.44 12.56 18.62
C THR A 329 0.80 11.96 17.98
N THR A 330 1.92 11.96 18.71
CA THR A 330 3.18 11.40 18.28
C THR A 330 3.43 10.09 18.99
N PHE A 331 3.48 9.00 18.23
CA PHE A 331 3.74 7.66 18.69
C PHE A 331 5.19 7.27 18.37
N PRO A 332 6.00 6.91 19.38
CA PRO A 332 7.30 6.30 19.14
C PRO A 332 7.17 4.98 18.39
N ILE A 333 8.01 4.79 17.37
CA ILE A 333 8.14 3.54 16.61
C ILE A 333 9.57 3.02 16.70
N PHE A 334 9.70 1.75 17.06
CA PHE A 334 10.98 1.07 17.12
C PHE A 334 11.05 -0.03 16.09
N ASP A 335 12.15 -0.06 15.35
CA ASP A 335 12.42 -1.18 14.46
C ASP A 335 12.94 -2.37 15.29
N VAL A 336 12.27 -3.53 15.19
CA VAL A 336 12.68 -4.77 15.88
C VAL A 336 13.70 -5.56 15.07
N ASN A 337 14.39 -4.90 14.12
CA ASN A 337 15.46 -5.49 13.31
C ASN A 337 16.66 -5.99 14.16
N GLY A 338 16.48 -7.13 14.82
CA GLY A 338 17.53 -8.02 15.29
C GLY A 338 17.79 -9.13 14.25
N PRO A 339 18.94 -9.81 14.32
CA PRO A 339 19.28 -10.91 13.41
C PRO A 339 18.29 -12.08 13.43
N HIS A 340 17.46 -12.19 14.49
CA HIS A 340 16.51 -13.28 14.71
C HIS A 340 15.04 -12.83 14.78
N GLY A 341 14.76 -11.53 14.85
CA GLY A 341 13.37 -11.04 14.83
C GLY A 341 12.75 -11.18 13.44
N PRO A 342 11.41 -11.35 13.34
CA PRO A 342 10.73 -11.27 12.06
C PRO A 342 11.01 -9.89 11.45
N ARG A 343 11.86 -9.87 10.43
CA ARG A 343 12.31 -8.65 9.75
C ARG A 343 11.12 -7.81 9.34
N GLY A 344 11.20 -6.50 9.51
CA GLY A 344 10.09 -5.58 9.16
C GLY A 344 9.03 -5.43 10.25
N TRP A 345 9.15 -6.12 11.39
CA TRP A 345 8.35 -5.82 12.56
C TRP A 345 8.83 -4.54 13.25
N GLN A 346 7.85 -3.80 13.74
CA GLN A 346 8.04 -2.59 14.49
C GLN A 346 7.23 -2.65 15.78
N ILE A 347 7.67 -1.92 16.80
CA ILE A 347 6.92 -1.70 18.03
C ILE A 347 6.39 -0.27 18.00
N LEU A 348 5.06 -0.13 18.08
CA LEU A 348 4.37 1.12 18.30
C LEU A 348 3.97 1.20 19.77
N ARG A 349 4.36 2.27 20.47
CA ARG A 349 3.87 2.52 21.82
C ARG A 349 2.61 3.37 21.78
N ILE A 350 1.56 2.95 22.48
CA ILE A 350 0.24 3.59 22.52
C ILE A 350 -0.09 3.99 23.96
N PRO A 351 -0.74 5.15 24.21
CA PRO A 351 -1.14 5.53 25.55
C PRO A 351 -2.30 4.63 26.02
N ALA A 352 -2.24 4.11 27.25
CA ALA A 352 -3.39 3.46 27.87
C ALA A 352 -4.25 4.50 28.61
N GLU A 353 -5.54 4.17 28.78
CA GLU A 353 -6.53 5.03 29.43
C GLU A 353 -6.18 5.35 30.91
N GLN A 354 -5.36 4.53 31.56
CA GLN A 354 -5.00 4.66 32.99
C GLN A 354 -3.57 5.19 33.22
N GLY A 355 -2.92 5.76 32.20
CA GLY A 355 -1.61 6.40 32.32
C GLY A 355 -0.41 5.47 32.15
N ASP A 356 -0.61 4.16 32.10
CA ASP A 356 0.39 3.23 31.57
C ASP A 356 0.40 3.30 30.04
N SER A 357 1.49 2.92 29.38
CA SER A 357 1.52 2.75 27.92
C SER A 357 1.55 1.27 27.57
N HIS A 358 1.00 0.93 26.41
CA HIS A 358 1.06 -0.43 25.88
C HIS A 358 1.85 -0.43 24.57
N ASP A 359 2.75 -1.40 24.47
CA ASP A 359 3.55 -1.62 23.27
C ASP A 359 2.83 -2.63 22.36
N ILE A 360 2.70 -2.31 21.08
CA ILE A 360 2.14 -3.19 20.06
C ILE A 360 3.22 -3.51 19.04
N ALA A 361 3.53 -4.79 18.90
CA ALA A 361 4.44 -5.28 17.87
C ALA A 361 3.67 -5.74 16.63
N GLY A 362 4.16 -5.40 15.44
CA GLY A 362 3.62 -5.90 14.17
C GLY A 362 4.26 -5.24 12.96
N GLY A 363 3.84 -5.66 11.76
CA GLY A 363 4.21 -4.95 10.53
C GLY A 363 3.62 -3.55 10.49
N ILE A 364 4.34 -2.61 9.85
CA ILE A 364 3.95 -1.19 9.76
C ILE A 364 2.48 -1.00 9.32
N ALA A 365 2.00 -1.85 8.40
CA ALA A 365 0.61 -1.92 7.95
C ALA A 365 -0.43 -1.92 9.06
N ARG A 366 -0.19 -2.74 10.08
CA ARG A 366 -1.10 -2.90 11.21
C ARG A 366 -0.96 -1.74 12.18
N LEU A 367 0.26 -1.27 12.39
CA LEU A 367 0.55 -0.15 13.29
C LEU A 367 -0.11 1.14 12.79
N GLU A 368 -0.12 1.35 11.48
CA GLU A 368 -0.81 2.45 10.83
C GLU A 368 -2.33 2.36 10.99
N ASP A 369 -2.92 1.18 10.71
CA ASP A 369 -4.36 0.97 10.94
C ASP A 369 -4.74 1.26 12.40
N ILE A 370 -3.86 0.94 13.36
CA ILE A 370 -4.06 1.24 14.77
C ILE A 370 -3.91 2.74 15.05
N ALA A 371 -2.86 3.39 14.53
CA ALA A 371 -2.60 4.80 14.73
C ALA A 371 -3.69 5.70 14.11
N GLU A 372 -4.26 5.29 12.98
CA GLU A 372 -5.44 5.93 12.37
C GLU A 372 -6.70 5.80 13.26
N GLY A 373 -6.66 4.99 14.32
CA GLY A 373 -7.79 4.66 15.17
C GLY A 373 -8.76 3.68 14.51
N ARG A 374 -8.23 2.76 13.68
CA ARG A 374 -8.97 1.68 13.01
C ARG A 374 -10.25 2.16 12.34
N GLN A 375 -10.14 3.24 11.58
CA GLN A 375 -11.30 3.84 10.92
C GLN A 375 -11.82 3.03 9.74
N TRP A 376 -10.99 2.13 9.22
CA TRP A 376 -11.36 1.12 8.27
C TRP A 376 -10.97 -0.24 8.82
N GLN A 377 -11.91 -1.18 8.84
CA GLN A 377 -11.74 -2.50 9.41
C GLN A 377 -12.07 -3.58 8.38
N SER A 378 -11.39 -4.71 8.51
CA SER A 378 -11.71 -5.88 7.70
C SER A 378 -12.84 -6.69 8.34
N THR A 379 -13.72 -7.25 7.52
CA THR A 379 -14.65 -8.31 7.93
C THR A 379 -13.94 -9.66 7.87
N MET A 380 -14.52 -10.68 8.50
CA MET A 380 -14.05 -12.07 8.42
C MET A 380 -14.08 -12.61 6.98
N SER A 381 -14.92 -12.03 6.11
CA SER A 381 -14.98 -12.35 4.68
C SER A 381 -13.93 -11.60 3.84
N GLY A 382 -13.10 -10.74 4.44
CA GLY A 382 -12.06 -9.98 3.75
C GLY A 382 -12.48 -8.59 3.25
N LEU A 383 -13.75 -8.20 3.38
CA LEU A 383 -14.23 -6.87 2.96
C LEU A 383 -13.59 -5.78 3.80
N ARG A 384 -13.30 -4.64 3.18
CA ARG A 384 -12.81 -3.43 3.84
C ARG A 384 -13.89 -2.37 3.90
N LEU A 385 -14.36 -2.09 5.11
CA LEU A 385 -15.46 -1.17 5.37
C LEU A 385 -15.06 -0.11 6.41
N PRO A 386 -15.59 1.13 6.31
CA PRO A 386 -15.43 2.13 7.36
C PRO A 386 -16.09 1.68 8.66
N THR A 387 -15.44 1.99 9.78
CA THR A 387 -15.92 1.67 11.13
C THR A 387 -17.23 2.38 11.46
N SER A 388 -17.52 3.52 10.83
CA SER A 388 -18.82 4.20 10.96
C SER A 388 -20.00 3.35 10.48
N LEU A 389 -19.77 2.34 9.63
CA LEU A 389 -20.81 1.41 9.20
C LEU A 389 -21.05 0.30 10.21
N LYS A 390 -20.13 0.03 11.13
CA LYS A 390 -20.18 -1.12 12.06
C LYS A 390 -21.50 -1.23 12.82
N ASP A 391 -22.01 -0.11 13.30
CA ASP A 391 -23.27 -0.05 14.07
C ASP A 391 -24.52 0.13 13.20
N SER A 392 -24.35 0.33 11.88
CA SER A 392 -25.43 0.47 10.91
C SER A 392 -26.12 -0.87 10.64
N SER A 393 -27.29 -0.83 9.98
CA SER A 393 -27.99 -2.06 9.55
C SER A 393 -27.23 -2.85 8.50
N GLU A 394 -26.27 -2.23 7.81
CA GLU A 394 -25.36 -2.86 6.87
C GLU A 394 -24.19 -3.51 7.63
N GLY A 395 -23.49 -2.76 8.48
CA GLY A 395 -22.34 -3.29 9.24
C GLY A 395 -22.67 -4.47 10.14
N ARG A 396 -23.88 -4.50 10.73
CA ARG A 396 -24.33 -5.61 11.58
C ARG A 396 -24.50 -6.95 10.84
N ARG A 397 -24.54 -6.94 9.50
CA ARG A 397 -24.64 -8.16 8.69
C ARG A 397 -23.29 -8.86 8.53
N HIS A 398 -22.20 -8.15 8.80
CA HIS A 398 -20.86 -8.69 8.66
C HIS A 398 -20.30 -9.13 10.01
N ALA A 399 -19.60 -10.26 9.99
CA ALA A 399 -18.70 -10.61 11.08
C ALA A 399 -17.43 -9.76 10.92
N TRP A 400 -17.15 -8.90 11.90
CA TRP A 400 -15.95 -8.06 11.89
C TRP A 400 -14.77 -8.84 12.45
N VAL A 401 -13.59 -8.68 11.85
CA VAL A 401 -12.35 -9.22 12.45
C VAL A 401 -12.21 -8.59 13.83
N ARG A 402 -12.11 -9.43 14.87
CA ARG A 402 -11.97 -8.91 16.23
C ARG A 402 -10.65 -8.18 16.33
N ASN A 403 -10.62 -7.19 17.21
CA ASN A 403 -9.44 -6.37 17.44
C ASN A 403 -8.18 -7.20 17.78
N GLN A 404 -8.37 -8.41 18.31
CA GLN A 404 -7.33 -9.36 18.71
C GLN A 404 -7.00 -10.41 17.63
N ASP A 405 -7.94 -10.72 16.73
CA ASP A 405 -7.86 -11.83 15.77
C ASP A 405 -7.33 -11.40 14.39
N ALA A 406 -6.97 -10.13 14.21
CA ALA A 406 -6.32 -9.62 12.99
C ALA A 406 -4.86 -10.10 12.85
N SER A 407 -4.55 -11.32 13.26
CA SER A 407 -3.39 -12.04 12.77
C SER A 407 -3.58 -12.31 11.27
N PHE A 408 -2.48 -12.25 10.52
CA PHE A 408 -2.42 -12.74 9.14
C PHE A 408 -3.20 -14.06 9.01
N PRO A 409 -3.91 -14.32 7.90
CA PRO A 409 -4.30 -15.69 7.59
C PRO A 409 -3.02 -16.53 7.58
N ALA A 410 -3.01 -17.60 8.36
CA ALA A 410 -1.89 -18.49 8.60
C ALA A 410 -1.51 -19.33 7.36
N ALA A 411 -1.44 -18.70 6.18
CA ALA A 411 -0.94 -19.31 4.97
C ALA A 411 0.57 -19.05 4.88
N SER A 412 1.35 -20.10 5.15
CA SER A 412 2.80 -20.22 4.89
C SER A 412 3.76 -19.40 5.78
N THR A 413 3.87 -19.79 7.04
CA THR A 413 5.11 -20.33 7.65
C THR A 413 4.75 -20.67 9.08
N GLU A 414 4.68 -21.97 9.37
CA GLU A 414 4.48 -22.51 10.71
C GLU A 414 5.71 -22.15 11.57
N ILE A 415 5.75 -20.94 12.14
CA ILE A 415 6.53 -20.69 13.35
C ILE A 415 5.77 -21.47 14.42
N LYS A 416 6.25 -22.68 14.71
CA LYS A 416 5.76 -23.50 15.81
C LYS A 416 5.93 -22.70 17.11
N MET A 417 4.89 -21.96 17.47
CA MET A 417 4.67 -21.54 18.85
C MET A 417 4.52 -22.83 19.64
N LEU A 418 5.59 -23.19 20.34
CA LEU A 418 5.62 -24.33 21.25
C LEU A 418 4.44 -24.24 22.22
N HIS A 419 3.68 -25.34 22.25
CA HIS A 419 2.51 -25.59 23.07
C HIS A 419 2.62 -24.99 24.48
N ALA A 420 1.64 -24.14 24.81
CA ALA A 420 1.00 -24.15 26.12
C ALA A 420 -0.51 -24.07 25.85
N ASP A 421 -1.17 -25.21 26.06
CA ASP A 421 -2.62 -25.34 25.92
C ASP A 421 -3.35 -24.30 26.80
N GLU A 422 -4.48 -23.83 26.28
CA GLU A 422 -5.44 -22.87 26.86
C GLU A 422 -5.26 -21.38 26.48
N ALA A 423 -5.68 -21.08 25.24
CA ALA A 423 -6.49 -19.92 24.85
C ALA A 423 -6.09 -18.50 25.34
N VAL A 424 -5.12 -17.86 24.68
CA VAL A 424 -5.07 -16.39 24.49
C VAL A 424 -4.39 -16.08 23.15
N GLY A 425 -5.06 -15.33 22.27
CA GLY A 425 -4.59 -14.94 20.92
C GLY A 425 -3.51 -13.82 20.91
N PRO A 426 -3.01 -13.40 19.73
CA PRO A 426 -1.66 -12.87 19.56
C PRO A 426 -1.58 -11.36 19.77
N PHE A 427 -1.45 -10.97 21.04
CA PHE A 427 -0.67 -9.80 21.43
C PHE A 427 0.38 -10.28 22.42
N LEU A 428 1.65 -10.07 22.08
CA LEU A 428 2.70 -10.22 23.07
C LEU A 428 2.75 -8.92 23.86
N THR A 429 2.35 -8.97 25.13
CA THR A 429 2.68 -7.92 26.09
C THR A 429 4.20 -7.69 26.08
N LYS A 430 4.67 -6.53 26.55
CA LYS A 430 6.12 -6.25 26.71
C LYS A 430 6.85 -7.42 27.36
N ARG A 431 6.25 -8.06 28.36
CA ARG A 431 6.79 -9.24 29.03
C ARG A 431 6.84 -10.47 28.11
N GLU A 432 5.74 -10.82 27.45
CA GLU A 432 5.69 -12.00 26.55
C GLU A 432 6.59 -11.83 25.33
N PHE A 433 6.76 -10.62 24.82
CA PHE A 433 7.67 -10.32 23.72
C PHE A 433 9.14 -10.42 24.17
N ILE A 434 9.45 -9.88 25.35
CA ILE A 434 10.77 -10.04 25.98
C ILE A 434 11.07 -11.53 26.22
N GLU A 435 10.11 -12.31 26.71
CA GLU A 435 10.27 -13.75 26.92
C GLU A 435 10.39 -14.53 25.61
N LEU A 436 9.66 -14.15 24.55
CA LEU A 436 9.83 -14.74 23.21
C LEU A 436 11.26 -14.50 22.68
N ILE A 437 11.73 -13.25 22.72
CA ILE A 437 13.10 -12.91 22.29
C ILE A 437 14.14 -13.62 23.14
N LYS A 438 13.94 -13.70 24.47
CA LYS A 438 14.83 -14.45 25.36
C LYS A 438 14.85 -15.94 25.03
N ASN A 439 13.69 -16.55 24.77
CA ASN A 439 13.60 -17.98 24.46
C ASN A 439 14.20 -18.31 23.10
N GLU A 440 14.12 -17.40 22.11
CA GLU A 440 14.84 -17.53 20.84
C GLU A 440 16.35 -17.26 20.98
N SER A 441 16.77 -16.38 21.90
CA SER A 441 18.19 -16.03 22.10
C SER A 441 18.99 -17.09 22.86
N VAL A 442 18.34 -18.01 23.58
CA VAL A 442 19.00 -19.15 24.27
C VAL A 442 19.64 -20.15 23.28
N ALA A 443 19.36 -20.07 21.98
CA ALA A 443 20.04 -20.87 20.95
C ALA A 443 21.38 -20.27 20.47
N SER A 444 21.81 -19.12 20.98
CA SER A 444 23.08 -18.48 20.61
C SER A 444 23.79 -17.95 21.86
N ASP A 445 25.02 -18.44 22.12
CA ASP A 445 25.90 -18.05 23.24
C ASP A 445 26.39 -16.59 23.16
N GLY A 446 25.46 -15.64 23.18
CA GLY A 446 25.74 -14.21 23.19
C GLY A 446 24.56 -13.46 23.75
N ILE A 447 24.76 -12.85 24.91
CA ILE A 447 23.78 -12.01 25.61
C ILE A 447 23.34 -10.88 24.68
N TRP A 448 22.14 -10.98 24.10
CA TRP A 448 21.48 -9.88 23.39
C TRP A 448 20.04 -9.76 23.90
N GLY A 449 19.93 -9.50 25.20
CA GLY A 449 18.66 -9.13 25.82
C GLY A 449 18.35 -7.68 25.50
N VAL A 450 17.36 -7.43 24.66
CA VAL A 450 16.45 -6.27 24.69
C VAL A 450 17.07 -4.94 25.18
N GLU A 451 18.16 -4.50 24.55
CA GLU A 451 18.84 -3.23 24.86
C GLU A 451 18.00 -1.99 24.51
N VAL A 452 16.91 -2.15 23.75
CA VAL A 452 15.99 -1.06 23.40
C VAL A 452 15.47 -0.37 24.67
N TRP A 453 15.25 -1.14 25.74
CA TRP A 453 14.72 -0.61 27.01
C TRP A 453 15.82 -0.16 27.98
N SER A 454 17.03 -0.72 27.92
CA SER A 454 18.14 -0.20 28.72
C SER A 454 18.57 1.20 28.27
N HIS A 455 18.46 1.50 26.97
CA HIS A 455 18.66 2.87 26.48
C HIS A 455 17.52 3.82 26.86
N GLU A 456 16.30 3.31 27.10
CA GLU A 456 15.19 4.09 27.62
C GLU A 456 15.42 4.48 29.09
N ASP A 457 16.03 3.57 29.85
CA ASP A 457 16.48 3.81 31.22
C ASP A 457 17.71 4.76 31.27
N GLU A 458 18.63 4.67 30.30
CA GLU A 458 19.81 5.55 30.18
C GLU A 458 19.47 6.96 29.66
N ALA A 459 18.57 7.10 28.69
CA ALA A 459 18.24 8.37 28.04
C ALA A 459 17.25 9.22 28.86
N GLY A 460 16.80 8.71 30.00
CA GLY A 460 15.75 9.33 30.82
C GLY A 460 14.38 9.19 30.15
N ARG A 461 13.35 8.91 30.95
CA ARG A 461 11.96 8.57 30.57
C ARG A 461 11.23 9.55 29.61
N LEU A 462 11.88 10.61 29.12
CA LEU A 462 11.30 11.70 28.34
C LEU A 462 11.37 11.49 26.81
N LEU A 463 12.21 10.59 26.31
CA LEU A 463 12.37 10.40 24.85
C LEU A 463 11.37 9.42 24.20
N VAL A 464 10.57 8.67 24.99
CA VAL A 464 9.82 7.51 24.45
C VAL A 464 8.36 7.43 24.94
N ASN A 465 7.79 8.52 25.46
CA ASN A 465 6.36 8.55 25.74
C ASN A 465 5.58 9.06 24.53
N VAL A 466 4.34 8.58 24.40
CA VAL A 466 3.38 9.17 23.46
C VAL A 466 3.18 10.62 23.86
N ARG A 467 3.31 11.53 22.88
CA ARG A 467 3.10 12.96 23.11
C ARG A 467 1.82 13.38 22.42
N VAL A 468 0.99 14.15 23.12
CA VAL A 468 -0.17 14.83 22.53
C VAL A 468 0.11 16.32 22.65
N SER A 469 0.18 17.01 21.51
CA SER A 469 0.36 18.45 21.44
C SER A 469 -0.87 19.12 20.83
N GLU A 470 -1.20 20.31 21.32
CA GLU A 470 -2.17 21.18 20.67
C GLU A 470 -1.61 21.72 19.35
N GLY A 471 -2.49 21.85 18.35
CA GLY A 471 -2.10 22.31 17.03
C GLY A 471 -1.68 21.19 16.09
N VAL A 472 -1.63 21.55 14.81
CA VAL A 472 -1.22 20.68 13.70
C VAL A 472 0.08 21.15 13.04
N ASP A 473 0.71 22.16 13.66
CA ASP A 473 1.82 22.90 13.07
C ASP A 473 3.13 22.10 13.01
N ASP A 474 3.83 22.28 11.90
CA ASP A 474 5.04 21.55 11.48
C ASP A 474 6.35 22.08 12.08
N VAL A 475 6.30 22.95 13.09
CA VAL A 475 7.36 23.96 13.20
C VAL A 475 8.66 23.51 13.86
N GLU A 476 8.69 22.42 14.62
CA GLU A 476 9.96 21.99 15.24
C GLU A 476 10.16 20.47 15.17
N PRO A 477 11.20 19.98 14.46
CA PRO A 477 11.63 18.60 14.61
C PRO A 477 11.96 18.35 16.09
N LEU A 478 11.38 17.28 16.66
CA LEU A 478 11.49 16.98 18.10
C LEU A 478 12.92 16.67 18.54
N LEU A 479 13.79 16.34 17.59
CA LEU A 479 15.23 16.26 17.74
C LEU A 479 15.82 17.27 16.76
N ARG A 480 16.37 18.38 17.27
CA ARG A 480 17.37 19.11 16.51
C ARG A 480 18.54 18.14 16.37
N ASP A 481 19.00 17.91 15.15
CA ASP A 481 20.31 17.29 14.91
C ASP A 481 21.37 18.24 15.51
N GLU A 482 21.52 18.23 16.83
CA GLU A 482 22.68 18.83 17.52
C GLU A 482 23.92 17.92 17.37
N TYR A 483 23.82 16.85 16.58
CA TYR A 483 24.97 16.34 15.86
C TYR A 483 25.32 17.34 14.74
N GLU A 484 25.81 18.51 15.15
CA GLU A 484 26.93 19.12 14.45
C GLU A 484 27.98 18.00 14.43
N GLY A 485 28.01 17.26 13.33
CA GLY A 485 29.11 16.36 13.08
C GLY A 485 30.35 17.22 13.26
N ASP A 486 31.26 16.75 14.11
CA ASP A 486 32.66 17.13 14.03
C ASP A 486 33.17 16.69 12.65
N ASP A 487 32.69 17.36 11.60
CA ASP A 487 33.30 17.46 10.28
C ASP A 487 34.46 18.47 10.37
N GLU A 488 35.05 18.65 11.56
CA GLU A 488 36.50 18.90 11.73
C GLU A 488 37.28 17.65 11.27
N HIS A 489 37.00 17.15 10.08
CA HIS A 489 38.09 16.76 9.20
C HIS A 489 38.75 18.06 8.79
N GLY A 490 39.66 18.51 9.68
CA GLY A 490 40.59 19.56 9.37
C GLY A 490 41.16 19.28 8.00
N ASP A 491 40.99 20.27 7.12
CA ASP A 491 41.89 20.53 6.02
C ASP A 491 43.31 20.53 6.63
N SER A 492 43.93 19.35 6.69
CA SER A 492 45.37 19.28 6.71
C SER A 492 45.78 19.70 5.32
N ASP A 493 46.13 20.98 5.22
CA ASP A 493 46.99 21.54 4.19
C ASP A 493 48.20 20.62 3.99
N GLU A 494 48.06 19.59 3.15
CA GLU A 494 49.18 18.99 2.45
C GLU A 494 49.39 19.85 1.20
N GLU A 495 50.01 21.01 1.44
CA GLU A 495 51.01 21.52 0.51
C GLU A 495 51.96 20.35 0.20
N ASP A 496 51.99 19.86 -1.04
CA ASP A 496 53.22 19.32 -1.62
C ASP A 496 53.13 19.16 -3.14
N ASP A 497 54.05 19.90 -3.77
CA ASP A 497 54.76 19.63 -5.01
C ASP A 497 54.05 19.71 -6.37
N GLU A 498 54.13 20.93 -6.91
CA GLU A 498 54.41 21.19 -8.32
C GLU A 498 55.64 20.36 -8.78
N SER A 499 55.40 19.35 -9.62
CA SER A 499 56.40 18.96 -10.61
C SER A 499 55.71 18.64 -11.93
N ASP A 500 55.92 19.56 -12.87
CA ASP A 500 55.86 19.33 -14.30
C ASP A 500 56.55 18.01 -14.66
N GLU A 501 55.94 17.20 -15.54
CA GLU A 501 56.53 16.80 -16.81
C GLU A 501 55.65 15.79 -17.57
N GLU A 502 55.44 16.13 -18.84
CA GLU A 502 55.42 15.25 -20.01
C GLU A 502 54.27 14.26 -20.26
N SER A 503 53.57 14.58 -21.37
CA SER A 503 53.37 13.68 -22.51
C SER A 503 52.32 12.57 -22.37
N THR A 504 51.11 12.82 -22.87
CA THR A 504 50.32 11.76 -23.50
C THR A 504 49.72 12.22 -24.82
N GLU A 505 50.04 11.44 -25.83
CA GLU A 505 49.81 11.61 -27.25
C GLU A 505 48.32 11.57 -27.62
N PHE A 506 48.01 12.39 -28.63
CA PHE A 506 46.79 12.37 -29.43
C PHE A 506 46.62 10.98 -30.07
N TYR A 507 45.56 10.25 -29.73
CA TYR A 507 45.07 9.16 -30.58
C TYR A 507 43.95 9.69 -31.48
N ASP A 508 44.32 9.77 -32.75
CA ASP A 508 43.49 10.00 -33.93
C ASP A 508 42.63 8.75 -34.17
N THR A 509 41.31 8.84 -33.94
CA THR A 509 40.36 7.80 -34.33
C THR A 509 39.89 8.08 -35.75
N SER A 510 40.59 7.43 -36.68
CA SER A 510 40.26 7.29 -38.09
C SER A 510 38.91 6.62 -38.32
N ASP A 511 38.22 7.15 -39.34
CA ASP A 511 37.00 6.65 -39.96
C ASP A 511 37.03 5.14 -40.26
N GLY A 512 36.01 4.44 -39.76
CA GLY A 512 35.69 3.06 -40.13
C GLY A 512 34.41 3.05 -40.96
N GLU A 513 34.54 3.15 -42.28
CA GLU A 513 33.50 2.83 -43.25
C GLU A 513 33.16 1.34 -43.16
N TYR A 514 31.90 1.01 -42.85
CA TYR A 514 31.37 -0.34 -43.01
C TYR A 514 30.73 -0.46 -44.39
N ASP A 515 31.41 -1.22 -45.23
CA ASP A 515 31.01 -1.67 -46.56
C ASP A 515 29.94 -2.77 -46.42
N ILE A 516 28.69 -2.46 -46.77
CA ILE A 516 27.60 -3.44 -46.85
C ILE A 516 27.61 -3.95 -48.28
N SER A 517 28.17 -5.15 -48.47
CA SER A 517 28.16 -5.86 -49.73
C SER A 517 26.79 -6.49 -49.97
N ASP A 518 26.31 -6.25 -51.18
CA ASP A 518 25.19 -6.91 -51.85
C ASP A 518 25.41 -8.43 -51.92
N GLU A 519 24.40 -9.20 -51.50
CA GLU A 519 24.16 -10.54 -52.05
C GLU A 519 22.76 -10.61 -52.65
N GLU A 520 22.77 -10.67 -53.98
CA GLU A 520 21.66 -10.99 -54.86
C GLU A 520 21.24 -12.48 -54.75
N GLY A 521 19.98 -12.73 -55.08
CA GLY A 521 19.46 -14.04 -55.51
C GLY A 521 18.33 -14.52 -54.61
N GLY A 522 17.10 -14.74 -55.06
CA GLY A 522 16.55 -14.85 -56.40
C GLY A 522 15.27 -15.72 -56.31
N GLU A 523 14.43 -15.64 -57.34
CA GLU A 523 13.32 -16.54 -57.69
C GLU A 523 11.99 -16.32 -56.92
N GLU A 524 10.98 -15.69 -57.53
CA GLU A 524 10.06 -16.14 -58.61
C GLU A 524 8.78 -16.81 -58.08
N GLY A 525 7.64 -16.43 -58.70
CA GLY A 525 6.30 -16.98 -58.47
C GLY A 525 5.33 -15.87 -58.07
N GLY A 526 4.64 -15.21 -59.01
CA GLY A 526 3.53 -15.77 -59.80
C GLY A 526 2.26 -15.07 -59.30
N GLU A 527 1.84 -13.99 -59.95
CA GLU A 527 0.74 -13.94 -60.92
C GLU A 527 -0.67 -14.10 -60.32
N GLU A 528 -1.55 -13.26 -60.84
CA GLU A 528 -3.03 -13.28 -60.84
C GLU A 528 -3.73 -12.52 -59.70
N ARG A 529 -4.23 -11.29 -59.93
CA ARG A 529 -5.44 -10.87 -60.71
C ARG A 529 -6.72 -11.00 -59.86
N GLU A 530 -7.34 -9.89 -59.50
CA GLU A 530 -8.62 -9.43 -60.08
C GLU A 530 -9.12 -8.16 -59.38
N GLU A 531 -9.70 -7.32 -60.23
CA GLU A 531 -10.28 -6.01 -59.99
C GLU A 531 -11.67 -6.10 -59.33
N ASP A 532 -12.17 -4.91 -59.00
CA ASP A 532 -13.58 -4.54 -58.90
C ASP A 532 -14.40 -5.00 -57.69
N SER A 533 -14.82 -4.03 -56.88
CA SER A 533 -16.03 -3.28 -57.23
C SER A 533 -16.46 -2.31 -56.14
N ASP A 534 -16.84 -1.13 -56.60
CA ASP A 534 -17.69 -0.15 -55.93
C ASP A 534 -18.96 -0.79 -55.33
N ARG A 535 -19.40 -0.30 -54.17
CA ARG A 535 -20.83 0.01 -53.97
C ARG A 535 -21.10 0.98 -52.82
N VAL A 536 -21.84 2.03 -53.19
CA VAL A 536 -22.49 3.04 -52.37
C VAL A 536 -23.97 2.65 -52.16
N SER A 537 -24.56 3.13 -51.05
CA SER A 537 -25.99 3.23 -50.64
C SER A 537 -26.60 1.95 -50.02
N ASP A 538 -27.36 2.01 -48.93
CA ASP A 538 -28.20 3.09 -48.35
C ASP A 538 -27.81 3.57 -46.94
#